data_AF-A0A846BLP2-F1
#
_entry.id   AF-A0A846BLP2-F1
#
_cell.length_a   1.000
_cell.length_b   1.000
_cell.length_c   1.000
_cell.angle_alpha   90.00
_cell.angle_beta   90.00
_cell.angle_gamma   90.00
#
_symmetry.space_group_name_H-M   'P 1'
#
loop_
_entity.id
_entity.type
_entity.pdbx_description
1 polymer ?
#
loop_
_entity_poly.entity_id
_entity_poly.type
_entity_poly.pdbx_seq_one_letter_code
_entity_poly.pdbx_strand_id
1 'polypeptide(L)'
;MSKKKKKKAQNNEIKPIVVNRIPGFSSRFKEDLAWWFKQDFQKASKILDLVTAVMQEPFKGLGKPEPLKYMDADIWSRRIDLENRLIYRVGNTQIDFLACRYHYE
;
A
#
# COMPACT_ATOMS: atom_id res chain seq x y z
N MET A 1 28.09 -32.68 41.15
CA MET A 1 28.38 -31.40 40.46
C MET A 1 27.79 -31.43 39.06
N SER A 2 26.59 -30.87 38.89
CA SER A 2 25.79 -30.98 37.65
C SER A 2 26.19 -29.92 36.61
N LYS A 3 26.58 -30.38 35.42
CA LYS A 3 26.90 -29.52 34.27
C LYS A 3 25.61 -28.88 33.72
N LYS A 4 25.45 -27.57 33.90
CA LYS A 4 24.37 -26.75 33.30
C LYS A 4 24.46 -26.78 31.77
N LYS A 5 23.50 -27.42 31.10
CA LYS A 5 23.28 -27.28 29.65
C LYS A 5 22.69 -25.89 29.37
N LYS A 6 23.43 -25.03 28.66
CA LYS A 6 22.92 -23.77 28.08
C LYS A 6 21.90 -24.11 26.99
N LYS A 7 20.64 -23.70 27.16
CA LYS A 7 19.62 -23.70 26.08
C LYS A 7 19.99 -22.58 25.10
N LYS A 8 20.32 -22.93 23.85
CA LYS A 8 20.47 -21.98 22.74
C LYS A 8 19.11 -21.35 22.47
N ALA A 9 19.03 -20.02 22.53
CA ALA A 9 17.91 -19.27 21.99
C ALA A 9 17.85 -19.53 20.47
N GLN A 10 16.72 -20.04 19.99
CA GLN A 10 16.48 -20.22 18.56
C GLN A 10 16.40 -18.84 17.92
N ASN A 11 17.35 -18.57 17.02
CA ASN A 11 17.41 -17.37 16.23
C ASN A 11 16.21 -17.41 15.26
N ASN A 12 15.20 -16.57 15.49
CA ASN A 12 14.10 -16.40 14.54
C ASN A 12 14.63 -15.65 13.32
N GLU A 13 15.20 -16.39 12.37
CA GLU A 13 15.48 -15.87 11.03
C GLU A 13 14.15 -15.47 10.39
N ILE A 14 13.88 -14.17 10.36
CA ILE A 14 12.76 -13.60 9.60
C ILE A 14 13.13 -13.80 8.13
N LYS A 15 12.69 -14.93 7.56
CA LYS A 15 12.77 -15.13 6.11
C LYS A 15 11.97 -13.99 5.46
N PRO A 16 12.53 -13.25 4.50
CA PRO A 16 11.76 -12.26 3.78
C PRO A 16 10.60 -13.00 3.11
N ILE A 17 9.36 -12.70 3.51
CA ILE A 17 8.20 -13.18 2.79
C ILE A 17 8.25 -12.43 1.45
N VAL A 18 8.66 -13.13 0.40
CA VAL A 18 8.53 -12.63 -0.97
C VAL A 18 7.04 -12.68 -1.29
N VAL A 19 6.32 -11.62 -0.92
CA VAL A 19 4.89 -11.54 -1.20
C VAL A 19 4.73 -11.17 -2.67
N ASN A 20 4.52 -12.17 -3.52
CA ASN A 20 4.00 -11.94 -4.87
C ASN A 20 2.52 -11.52 -4.74
N ARG A 21 2.28 -10.24 -4.47
CA ARG A 21 0.92 -9.68 -4.49
C ARG A 21 0.53 -9.34 -5.92
N ILE A 22 -0.73 -9.58 -6.26
CA ILE A 22 -1.33 -9.15 -7.53
C ILE A 22 -1.99 -7.77 -7.33
N PRO A 23 -1.88 -6.82 -8.27
CA PRO A 23 -2.61 -5.56 -8.18
C PRO A 23 -4.07 -5.76 -8.61
N GLY A 24 -5.01 -5.36 -7.74
CA GLY A 24 -6.43 -5.23 -8.04
C GLY A 24 -6.82 -3.77 -8.25
N PHE A 25 -7.66 -3.48 -9.25
CA PHE A 25 -8.12 -2.13 -9.54
C PHE A 25 -9.65 -2.07 -9.49
N SER A 26 -10.19 -1.29 -8.55
CA SER A 26 -11.63 -1.03 -8.47
C SER A 26 -12.13 -0.22 -9.68
N SER A 27 -13.43 -0.24 -9.96
CA SER A 27 -14.01 0.61 -11.02
C SER A 27 -13.77 2.10 -10.73
N ARG A 28 -13.97 2.53 -9.49
CA ARG A 28 -13.73 3.92 -9.05
C ARG A 28 -12.28 4.35 -9.28
N PHE A 29 -11.31 3.50 -8.94
CA PHE A 29 -9.89 3.80 -9.19
C PHE A 29 -9.61 3.98 -10.68
N LYS A 30 -10.17 3.12 -11.54
CA LYS A 30 -10.00 3.23 -13.01
C LYS A 30 -10.59 4.53 -13.55
N GLU A 31 -11.77 4.92 -13.06
CA GLU A 31 -12.43 6.16 -13.44
C GLU A 31 -11.63 7.39 -12.98
N ASP A 32 -11.16 7.40 -11.73
CA ASP A 32 -10.30 8.45 -11.19
C ASP A 32 -9.01 8.60 -12.01
N LEU A 33 -8.34 7.48 -12.31
CA LEU A 33 -7.10 7.47 -13.08
C LEU A 33 -7.33 7.94 -14.53
N ALA A 34 -8.41 7.48 -15.18
CA ALA A 34 -8.79 7.94 -16.50
C ALA A 34 -9.11 9.44 -16.53
N TRP A 35 -9.71 9.98 -15.47
CA TRP A 35 -9.93 11.41 -15.34
C TRP A 35 -8.60 12.17 -15.20
N TRP A 36 -7.66 11.68 -14.38
CA TRP A 36 -6.34 12.28 -14.24
C TRP A 36 -5.56 12.29 -15.56
N PHE A 37 -5.63 11.23 -16.37
CA PHE A 37 -4.99 11.24 -17.69
C PHE A 37 -5.50 12.35 -18.62
N LYS A 38 -6.77 12.76 -18.46
CA LYS A 38 -7.37 13.86 -19.23
C LYS A 38 -7.06 15.24 -18.64
N GLN A 39 -6.96 15.33 -17.31
CA GLN A 39 -6.82 16.61 -16.61
C GLN A 39 -5.36 17.00 -16.34
N ASP A 40 -4.55 16.05 -15.87
CA ASP A 40 -3.18 16.26 -15.44
C ASP A 40 -2.39 14.94 -15.52
N PHE A 41 -1.65 14.80 -16.63
CA PHE A 41 -0.83 13.63 -16.89
C PHE A 41 0.27 13.43 -15.83
N GLN A 42 0.79 14.50 -15.23
CA GLN A 42 1.84 14.40 -14.21
C GLN A 42 1.29 13.75 -12.94
N LYS A 43 0.06 14.09 -12.56
CA LYS A 43 -0.63 13.41 -11.46
C LYS A 43 -0.95 11.95 -11.78
N ALA A 44 -1.39 11.64 -13.00
CA ALA A 44 -1.60 10.26 -13.43
C ALA A 44 -0.31 9.42 -13.34
N SER A 45 0.82 9.97 -13.82
CA SER A 45 2.14 9.34 -13.71
C SER A 45 2.53 9.11 -12.25
N LYS A 46 2.38 10.13 -11.40
CA LYS A 46 2.66 10.02 -9.96
C LYS A 46 1.81 8.96 -9.27
N ILE A 47 0.55 8.79 -9.67
CA ILE A 47 -0.33 7.73 -9.14
C ILE A 47 0.24 6.35 -9.49
N LEU A 48 0.73 6.15 -10.72
CA LEU A 48 1.37 4.88 -11.12
C LEU A 48 2.70 4.63 -10.38
N ASP A 49 3.47 5.67 -10.10
CA ASP A 49 4.67 5.56 -9.25
C ASP A 49 4.30 5.12 -7.82
N LEU A 50 3.24 5.69 -7.26
CA LEU A 50 2.72 5.30 -5.95
C LEU A 50 2.19 3.86 -5.95
N VAL A 51 1.48 3.43 -7.00
CA VAL A 51 1.05 2.04 -7.18
C VAL A 51 2.27 1.10 -7.13
N THR A 52 3.32 1.42 -7.89
CA THR A 52 4.56 0.63 -7.91
C THR A 52 5.21 0.58 -6.52
N ALA A 53 5.29 1.72 -5.83
CA ALA A 53 5.85 1.79 -4.47
C ALA A 53 5.02 1.01 -3.44
N VAL A 54 3.69 1.00 -3.58
CA VAL A 54 2.79 0.21 -2.72
C VAL A 54 2.99 -1.28 -2.94
N MET A 55 3.16 -1.71 -4.20
CA MET A 55 3.41 -3.13 -4.52
C MET A 55 4.72 -3.64 -3.91
N GLN A 56 5.75 -2.79 -3.82
CA GLN A 56 7.03 -3.12 -3.20
C GLN A 56 6.98 -3.08 -1.68
N GLU A 57 6.52 -1.96 -1.10
CA GLU A 57 6.53 -1.73 0.34
C GLU A 57 5.23 -1.05 0.79
N PRO A 58 4.13 -1.78 1.06
CA PRO A 58 2.81 -1.18 1.25
C PRO A 58 2.73 -0.17 2.39
N PHE A 59 3.45 -0.41 3.50
CA PHE A 59 3.29 0.35 4.74
C PHE A 59 4.34 1.46 4.94
N LYS A 60 5.23 1.67 3.97
CA LYS A 60 6.32 2.67 4.05
C LYS A 60 6.70 3.23 2.68
N GLY A 61 7.58 4.23 2.66
CA GLY A 61 8.07 4.84 1.43
C GLY A 61 7.23 6.04 0.96
N LEU A 62 7.10 6.17 -0.36
CA LEU A 62 6.56 7.36 -1.02
C LEU A 62 5.13 7.68 -0.59
N GLY A 63 4.82 8.97 -0.53
CA GLY A 63 3.46 9.46 -0.28
C GLY A 63 3.00 9.38 1.16
N LYS A 64 3.89 9.22 2.16
CA LYS A 64 3.54 9.18 3.59
C LYS A 64 2.36 8.23 3.88
N PRO A 65 2.60 6.91 3.89
CA PRO A 65 1.54 5.93 4.13
C PRO A 65 0.90 6.12 5.50
N GLU A 66 -0.42 6.22 5.54
CA GLU A 66 -1.21 6.44 6.75
C GLU A 66 -2.38 5.43 6.81
N PRO A 67 -2.55 4.67 7.91
CA PRO A 67 -3.68 3.75 8.06
C PRO A 67 -4.99 4.53 8.29
N LEU A 68 -6.07 4.13 7.61
CA LEU A 68 -7.39 4.75 7.77
C LEU A 68 -8.16 4.08 8.92
N LYS A 69 -8.08 4.70 10.10
CA LYS A 69 -8.57 4.17 11.39
C LYS A 69 -10.07 3.89 11.48
N TYR A 70 -10.89 4.50 10.63
CA TYR A 70 -12.35 4.36 10.65
C TYR A 70 -12.89 3.42 9.57
N MET A 71 -12.02 2.75 8.84
CA MET A 71 -12.38 1.70 7.88
C MET A 71 -11.84 0.34 8.36
N ASP A 72 -12.06 -0.72 7.56
CA ASP A 72 -11.45 -2.04 7.77
C ASP A 72 -9.94 -1.89 8.06
N ALA A 73 -9.41 -2.72 8.97
CA ALA A 73 -8.06 -2.63 9.53
C ALA A 73 -6.91 -2.67 8.49
N ASP A 74 -7.23 -2.99 7.24
CA ASP A 74 -6.28 -3.20 6.15
C ASP A 74 -6.28 -2.07 5.10
N ILE A 75 -6.99 -0.95 5.34
CA ILE A 75 -7.06 0.18 4.40
C ILE A 75 -6.05 1.28 4.76
N TRP A 76 -5.30 1.70 3.74
CA TRP A 76 -4.24 2.67 3.82
C TRP A 76 -4.42 3.78 2.80
N SER A 77 -3.83 4.93 3.09
CA SER A 77 -3.78 6.08 2.20
C SER A 77 -2.34 6.52 1.95
N ARG A 78 -2.07 7.06 0.76
CA ARG A 78 -0.84 7.80 0.41
C ARG A 78 -1.20 9.12 -0.24
N ARG A 79 -0.43 10.16 0.05
CA ARG A 79 -0.55 11.50 -0.51
C ARG A 79 -0.13 11.54 -1.97
N ILE A 80 -1.07 11.90 -2.83
CA ILE A 80 -0.79 12.29 -4.22
C ILE A 80 -0.40 13.76 -4.23
N ASP A 81 -1.21 14.61 -3.58
CA ASP A 81 -0.93 16.02 -3.32
C ASP A 81 -1.50 16.43 -1.93
N LEU A 82 -1.79 17.71 -1.71
CA LEU A 82 -2.35 18.19 -0.44
C LEU A 82 -3.75 17.62 -0.20
N GLU A 83 -4.57 17.48 -1.24
CA GLU A 83 -6.00 17.15 -1.17
C GLU A 83 -6.25 15.68 -1.49
N ASN A 84 -5.60 15.16 -2.52
CA ASN A 84 -5.87 13.85 -3.10
C ASN A 84 -5.03 12.76 -2.44
N ARG A 85 -5.65 11.59 -2.28
CA ARG A 85 -5.04 10.40 -1.69
C ARG A 85 -5.24 9.20 -2.62
N LEU A 86 -4.18 8.40 -2.75
CA LEU A 86 -4.28 7.02 -3.23
C LEU A 86 -4.74 6.16 -2.07
N ILE A 87 -5.92 5.56 -2.19
CA ILE A 87 -6.50 4.66 -1.20
C ILE A 87 -6.34 3.23 -1.67
N TYR A 88 -5.81 2.36 -0.81
CA TYR A 88 -5.59 0.95 -1.13
C TYR A 88 -5.80 0.05 0.08
N ARG A 89 -6.12 -1.22 -0.19
CA ARG A 89 -6.27 -2.28 0.81
C ARG A 89 -5.18 -3.31 0.64
N VAL A 90 -4.51 -3.69 1.73
CA VAL A 90 -3.42 -4.66 1.70
C VAL A 90 -3.92 -6.02 2.16
N GLY A 91 -4.05 -6.96 1.22
CA GLY A 91 -4.34 -8.36 1.50
C GLY A 91 -3.09 -9.24 1.51
N ASN A 92 -3.31 -10.53 1.78
CA ASN A 92 -2.25 -11.54 1.80
C ASN A 92 -1.68 -11.80 0.40
N THR A 93 -2.55 -11.90 -0.61
CA THR A 93 -2.20 -12.27 -1.99
C THR A 93 -2.46 -11.15 -3.01
N GLN A 94 -3.17 -10.10 -2.62
CA GLN A 94 -3.61 -9.02 -3.49
C GLN A 94 -3.55 -7.67 -2.77
N ILE A 95 -3.22 -6.60 -3.52
CA ILE A 95 -3.43 -5.22 -3.07
C ILE A 95 -4.51 -4.61 -3.95
N ASP A 96 -5.59 -4.14 -3.35
CA ASP A 96 -6.67 -3.49 -4.06
C ASP A 96 -6.51 -1.98 -4.01
N PHE A 97 -6.34 -1.34 -5.17
CA PHE A 97 -6.37 0.11 -5.32
C PHE A 97 -7.83 0.57 -5.49
N LEU A 98 -8.30 1.37 -4.53
CA LEU A 98 -9.71 1.66 -4.32
C LEU A 98 -10.13 3.00 -4.93
N ALA A 99 -9.30 4.04 -4.77
CA ALA A 99 -9.55 5.39 -5.28
C ALA A 99 -8.23 6.17 -5.39
N CYS A 100 -8.16 7.15 -6.28
CA CYS A 100 -6.99 8.03 -6.42
C CYS A 100 -7.35 9.50 -6.68
N ARG A 101 -8.59 9.87 -6.35
CA ARG A 101 -9.07 11.25 -6.41
C ARG A 101 -10.02 11.52 -5.25
N TYR A 102 -9.91 12.70 -4.66
CA TYR A 102 -10.91 13.16 -3.71
C TYR A 102 -12.17 13.59 -4.48
N HIS A 103 -13.32 13.08 -4.07
CA HIS A 103 -14.61 13.54 -4.56
C HIS A 103 -15.20 14.43 -3.46
N TYR A 104 -15.33 15.72 -3.74
CA TYR A 104 -16.26 16.55 -2.97
C TYR A 104 -17.66 16.09 -3.40
N GLU A 105 -18.46 15.60 -2.45
CA GLU A 105 -19.91 15.60 -2.61
C GLU A 105 -20.44 17.03 -2.57
#